data_AF-A0A950WTI1-F1
#
_entry.id   AF-A0A950WTI1-F1
#
_cell.length_a   1.000
_cell.length_b   1.000
_cell.length_c   1.000
_cell.angle_alpha   90.00
_cell.angle_beta   90.00
_cell.angle_gamma   90.00
#
_symmetry.space_group_name_H-M   'P 1'
#
loop_
_entity.id
_entity.type
_entity.pdbx_description
1 polymer ?
#
loop_
_entity_poly.entity_id
_entity_poly.type
_entity_poly.pdbx_seq_one_letter_code
_entity_poly.pdbx_strand_id
1 'polypeptide(L)'
;MKAVTWHGKRDVRVEQVPDPTITEPTDAIVRVTSSGICGSDLHLYEVLGPFMDAGDILGHEPMGIVEEVGSGVEHIAPGDRVVVPFNISCGHCYMCGHGLQSQCETTQVTEEGKGAALFGYTRLYGSVPGGQAEYVRVPQAHYGPIKV
;
A
#
# COMPACT_ATOMS: atom_id res chain seq x y z
N MET A 1 14.38 -1.26 7.29
CA MET A 1 14.51 -0.72 5.93
C MET A 1 14.46 0.79 5.94
N LYS A 2 14.93 1.45 4.88
CA LYS A 2 14.71 2.87 4.64
C LYS A 2 13.33 3.10 4.04
N ALA A 3 12.64 4.14 4.50
CA ALA A 3 11.33 4.55 3.99
C ALA A 3 11.17 6.08 4.05
N VAL A 4 10.38 6.64 3.14
CA VAL A 4 9.94 8.05 3.18
C VAL A 4 8.80 8.16 4.19
N THR A 5 9.04 8.89 5.28
CA THR A 5 8.08 9.11 6.37
C THR A 5 7.63 10.56 6.42
N TRP A 6 6.35 10.77 6.78
CA TRP A 6 5.78 12.11 6.99
C TRP A 6 6.06 12.60 8.42
N HIS A 7 6.47 13.86 8.58
CA HIS A 7 6.79 14.48 9.89
C HIS A 7 6.06 15.80 10.15
N GLY A 8 5.29 16.26 9.17
CA GLY A 8 4.62 17.54 9.24
C GLY A 8 4.36 18.10 7.86
N LYS A 9 3.60 19.19 7.82
CA LYS A 9 3.40 19.94 6.59
C LYS A 9 4.76 20.35 6.01
N ARG A 10 5.01 19.92 4.77
CA ARG A 10 6.27 20.10 4.04
C ARG A 10 7.52 19.45 4.66
N ASP A 11 7.36 18.53 5.61
CA ASP A 11 8.45 17.81 6.26
C ASP A 11 8.28 16.31 6.03
N VAL A 12 9.08 15.77 5.10
CA VAL A 12 9.19 14.34 4.84
C VAL A 12 10.65 13.94 4.89
N ARG A 13 10.94 12.76 5.41
CA ARG A 13 12.30 12.32 5.70
C ARG A 13 12.50 10.89 5.25
N VAL A 14 13.73 10.53 4.92
CA VAL A 14 14.09 9.12 4.77
C VAL A 14 14.59 8.63 6.12
N GLU A 15 13.85 7.72 6.73
CA GLU A 15 14.17 7.16 8.04
C GLU A 15 14.39 5.66 7.99
N GLN A 16 15.10 5.15 8.99
CA GLN A 16 15.23 3.72 9.23
C GLN A 16 14.00 3.25 10.04
N VAL A 17 13.17 2.41 9.44
CA VAL A 17 11.99 1.80 10.06
C VAL A 17 12.15 0.27 10.13
N PRO A 18 11.37 -0.45 10.97
CA PRO A 18 11.35 -1.91 10.96
C PRO A 18 11.01 -2.47 9.56
N ASP A 19 11.56 -3.63 9.24
CA ASP A 19 11.17 -4.35 8.01
C ASP A 19 9.73 -4.85 8.14
N PRO A 20 8.93 -4.80 7.07
CA PRO A 20 7.57 -5.31 7.09
C PRO A 20 7.59 -6.83 7.17
N THR A 21 6.59 -7.40 7.85
CA THR A 21 6.42 -8.84 7.99
C THR A 21 5.05 -9.28 7.46
N ILE A 22 4.94 -10.55 7.06
CA ILE A 22 3.65 -11.18 6.81
C ILE A 22 2.85 -11.16 8.12
N THR A 23 1.62 -10.63 8.06
CA THR A 23 0.70 -10.57 9.21
C THR A 23 -0.56 -11.39 8.98
N GLU A 24 -0.98 -11.54 7.73
CA GLU A 24 -2.12 -12.32 7.30
C GLU A 24 -1.70 -13.34 6.24
N PRO A 25 -2.40 -14.49 6.13
CA PRO A 25 -2.16 -15.47 5.07
C PRO A 25 -2.21 -14.89 3.65
N THR A 26 -2.91 -13.77 3.48
CA THR A 26 -3.11 -13.12 2.19
C THR A 26 -2.11 -12.02 1.88
N ASP A 27 -1.10 -11.80 2.74
CA ASP A 27 -0.08 -10.77 2.51
C ASP A 27 1.02 -11.23 1.55
N ALA A 28 1.76 -10.28 1.00
CA ALA A 28 3.08 -10.51 0.42
C ALA A 28 4.04 -9.40 0.86
N ILE A 29 5.34 -9.71 0.92
CA ILE A 29 6.40 -8.72 1.02
C ILE A 29 7.01 -8.52 -0.35
N VAL A 30 7.05 -7.28 -0.82
CA VAL A 30 7.67 -6.91 -2.09
C VAL A 30 8.87 -6.04 -1.81
N ARG A 31 10.05 -6.47 -2.26
CA ARG A 31 11.24 -5.63 -2.33
C ARG A 31 11.08 -4.64 -3.47
N VAL A 32 10.95 -3.37 -3.11
CA VAL A 32 10.67 -2.30 -4.07
C VAL A 32 11.91 -2.07 -4.94
N THR A 33 11.68 -2.03 -6.25
CA THR A 33 12.74 -1.72 -7.24
C THR A 33 12.57 -0.33 -7.82
N SER A 34 11.33 0.16 -7.88
CA SER A 34 10.97 1.50 -8.31
C SER A 34 9.68 1.89 -7.63
N SER A 35 9.54 3.18 -7.30
CA SER A 35 8.34 3.76 -6.74
C SER A 35 8.17 5.17 -7.29
N GLY A 36 6.94 5.53 -7.62
CA GLY A 36 6.59 6.85 -8.12
C GLY A 36 6.45 7.89 -7.02
N ILE A 37 6.43 9.16 -7.45
CA ILE A 37 5.89 10.28 -6.68
C ILE A 37 4.69 10.78 -7.47
N CYS A 38 3.51 10.60 -6.88
CA CYS A 38 2.26 10.95 -7.51
C CYS A 38 1.89 12.41 -7.20
N GLY A 39 1.05 13.02 -8.05
CA GLY A 39 0.47 14.33 -7.74
C GLY A 39 -0.36 14.32 -6.44
N SER A 40 -0.95 13.19 -6.07
CA SER A 40 -1.70 13.04 -4.81
C SER A 40 -0.79 13.03 -3.57
N ASP A 41 0.49 12.67 -3.69
CA ASP A 41 1.45 12.78 -2.58
C ASP A 41 1.63 14.25 -2.16
N LEU A 42 1.49 15.19 -3.10
CA LEU A 42 1.51 16.63 -2.79
C LEU A 42 0.33 17.06 -1.91
N HIS A 43 -0.80 16.34 -1.96
CA HIS A 43 -1.89 16.61 -1.02
C HIS A 43 -1.49 16.25 0.40
N LEU A 44 -0.77 15.15 0.61
CA LEU A 44 -0.21 14.74 1.92
C LEU A 44 0.85 15.74 2.40
N TYR A 45 1.68 16.22 1.46
CA TYR A 45 2.74 17.19 1.73
C TYR A 45 2.20 18.59 2.14
N GLU A 46 1.01 18.98 1.66
CA GLU A 46 0.50 20.36 1.79
C GLU A 46 -0.81 20.51 2.58
N VAL A 47 -1.88 19.78 2.21
CA VAL A 47 -3.27 20.11 2.61
C VAL A 47 -3.94 19.04 3.47
N LEU A 48 -3.53 17.78 3.36
CA LEU A 48 -4.11 16.65 4.07
C LEU A 48 -3.38 16.30 5.39
N GLY A 49 -2.42 17.13 5.81
CA GLY A 49 -1.70 16.97 7.07
C GLY A 49 -2.56 16.71 8.32
N PRO A 50 -3.78 17.27 8.48
CA PRO A 50 -4.67 16.94 9.61
C PRO A 50 -5.12 15.46 9.67
N PHE A 51 -4.90 14.69 8.62
CA PHE A 51 -5.24 13.27 8.50
C PHE A 51 -4.01 12.37 8.38
N MET A 52 -2.82 12.92 8.67
CA MET A 52 -1.55 12.21 8.69
C MET A 52 -1.00 12.19 10.11
N ASP A 53 -0.29 11.13 10.44
CA ASP A 53 0.46 11.00 11.69
C ASP A 53 1.96 11.01 11.40
N ALA A 54 2.73 11.57 12.34
CA ALA A 54 4.19 11.58 12.23
C ALA A 54 4.71 10.13 12.21
N GLY A 55 5.50 9.79 11.18
CA GLY A 55 5.99 8.44 10.92
C GLY A 55 5.23 7.66 9.84
N ASP A 56 4.10 8.18 9.34
CA ASP A 56 3.37 7.53 8.23
C ASP A 56 4.28 7.35 7.01
N ILE A 57 4.36 6.13 6.49
CA ILE A 57 5.19 5.78 5.33
C ILE A 57 4.41 6.09 4.05
N LEU A 58 4.98 6.91 3.17
CA LEU A 58 4.30 7.43 1.98
C LEU A 58 4.44 6.54 0.74
N GLY A 59 3.65 6.87 -0.28
CA GLY A 59 3.79 6.36 -1.65
C GLY A 59 2.88 5.18 -1.99
N HIS A 60 2.33 5.20 -3.20
CA HIS A 60 1.32 4.25 -3.64
C HIS A 60 1.49 3.81 -5.10
N GLU A 61 2.67 4.03 -5.66
CA GLU A 61 3.04 3.57 -7.00
C GLU A 61 4.24 2.59 -6.97
N PRO A 62 4.29 1.56 -6.09
CA PRO A 62 5.44 0.67 -6.04
C PRO A 62 5.38 -0.44 -7.11
N MET A 63 6.58 -0.81 -7.57
CA MET A 63 6.81 -2.06 -8.28
C MET A 63 8.10 -2.71 -7.77
N GLY A 64 8.17 -4.03 -7.82
CA GLY A 64 9.26 -4.74 -7.18
C GLY A 64 9.36 -6.21 -7.49
N ILE A 65 10.16 -6.88 -6.68
CA ILE A 65 10.33 -8.33 -6.68
C ILE A 65 9.66 -8.87 -5.43
N VAL A 66 8.82 -9.89 -5.57
CA VAL A 66 8.23 -10.60 -4.44
C VAL A 66 9.35 -11.26 -3.64
N GLU A 67 9.41 -10.98 -2.35
CA GLU A 67 10.41 -11.53 -1.42
C GLU A 67 9.81 -12.68 -0.60
N GLU A 68 8.56 -12.51 -0.14
CA GLU A 68 7.83 -13.47 0.68
C GLU A 68 6.34 -13.41 0.36
N VAL A 69 5.63 -14.52 0.49
CA VAL A 69 4.16 -14.58 0.36
C VAL A 69 3.56 -15.34 1.52
N GLY A 70 2.37 -14.92 1.97
CA GLY A 70 1.57 -15.65 2.93
C GLY A 70 0.96 -16.93 2.32
N SER A 71 0.48 -17.82 3.18
CA SER A 71 0.00 -19.16 2.78
C SER A 71 -1.27 -19.17 1.92
N GLY A 72 -1.98 -18.06 1.83
CA GLY A 72 -3.18 -17.88 0.99
C GLY A 72 -2.90 -17.19 -0.35
N VAL A 73 -1.64 -16.95 -0.70
CA VAL A 73 -1.24 -16.33 -1.98
C VAL A 73 -0.72 -17.42 -2.92
N GLU A 74 -1.42 -17.63 -4.02
CA GLU A 74 -1.13 -18.76 -4.93
C GLU A 74 -0.69 -18.32 -6.35
N HIS A 75 -0.92 -17.07 -6.75
CA HIS A 75 -0.69 -16.62 -8.13
C HIS A 75 0.63 -15.87 -8.37
N ILE A 76 1.34 -15.54 -7.29
CA ILE A 76 2.69 -14.96 -7.30
C ILE A 76 3.58 -15.72 -6.32
N ALA A 77 4.89 -15.73 -6.56
CA ALA A 77 5.86 -16.40 -5.70
C ALA A 77 7.14 -15.57 -5.54
N PRO A 78 7.97 -15.83 -4.51
CA PRO A 78 9.28 -15.19 -4.36
C PRO A 78 10.10 -15.23 -5.65
N GLY A 79 10.68 -14.09 -6.02
CA GLY A 79 11.42 -13.88 -7.27
C GLY A 79 10.58 -13.30 -8.42
N ASP A 80 9.26 -13.33 -8.33
CA ASP A 80 8.40 -12.74 -9.36
C ASP A 80 8.49 -11.21 -9.37
N ARG A 81 8.53 -10.61 -10.57
CA ARG A 81 8.41 -9.17 -10.73
C ARG A 81 6.95 -8.77 -10.78
N VAL A 82 6.56 -7.80 -9.95
CA VAL A 82 5.17 -7.36 -9.83
C VAL A 82 5.05 -5.83 -9.85
N VAL A 83 3.94 -5.36 -10.41
CA VAL A 83 3.39 -4.03 -10.17
C VAL A 83 2.28 -4.15 -9.13
N VAL A 84 2.24 -3.23 -8.17
CA VAL A 84 1.21 -3.22 -7.11
C VAL A 84 0.25 -2.07 -7.36
N PRO A 85 -1.02 -2.32 -7.65
CA PRO A 85 -2.03 -1.28 -7.74
C PRO A 85 -2.13 -0.46 -6.44
N PHE A 86 -2.37 0.84 -6.56
CA PHE A 86 -2.44 1.75 -5.41
C PHE A 86 -3.62 1.43 -4.46
N ASN A 87 -4.71 0.87 -5.01
CA ASN A 87 -5.89 0.45 -4.27
C ASN A 87 -5.72 -0.99 -3.74
N ILE A 88 -6.07 -1.19 -2.48
CA ILE A 88 -6.02 -2.51 -1.82
C ILE A 88 -7.38 -3.18 -2.00
N SER A 89 -7.44 -4.38 -2.59
CA SER A 89 -8.71 -4.99 -2.99
C SER A 89 -8.69 -6.51 -2.84
N CYS A 90 -9.82 -7.07 -2.40
CA CYS A 90 -9.93 -8.50 -2.06
C CYS A 90 -10.24 -9.42 -3.26
N GLY A 91 -10.64 -8.87 -4.40
CA GLY A 91 -10.94 -9.67 -5.60
C GLY A 91 -12.25 -10.46 -5.58
N HIS A 92 -12.91 -10.63 -4.42
CA HIS A 92 -14.06 -11.53 -4.28
C HIS A 92 -15.37 -10.86 -3.84
N CYS A 93 -15.34 -9.63 -3.30
CA CYS A 93 -16.56 -8.92 -2.91
C CYS A 93 -17.41 -8.52 -4.13
N TYR A 94 -18.67 -8.10 -3.91
CA TYR A 94 -19.58 -7.74 -5.00
C TYR A 94 -18.95 -6.69 -5.93
N MET A 95 -18.37 -5.65 -5.35
CA MET A 95 -17.71 -4.57 -6.10
C MET A 95 -16.50 -5.09 -6.90
N CYS A 96 -15.63 -5.91 -6.30
CA CYS A 96 -14.47 -6.47 -7.00
C CYS A 96 -14.89 -7.41 -8.15
N GLY A 97 -15.92 -8.23 -7.95
CA GLY A 97 -16.46 -9.11 -8.99
C GLY A 97 -17.04 -8.37 -10.20
N HIS A 98 -17.35 -7.08 -10.06
CA HIS A 98 -17.84 -6.20 -11.13
C HIS A 98 -16.76 -5.24 -11.67
N GLY A 99 -15.48 -5.41 -11.29
CA GLY A 99 -14.39 -4.54 -11.72
C GLY A 99 -14.45 -3.13 -11.10
N LEU A 100 -15.05 -3.01 -9.91
CA LEU A 100 -15.15 -1.77 -9.14
C LEU A 100 -14.24 -1.82 -7.91
N GLN A 101 -12.95 -2.10 -8.12
CA GLN A 101 -11.98 -2.34 -7.05
C GLN A 101 -11.80 -1.14 -6.09
N SER A 102 -12.00 0.10 -6.57
CA SER A 102 -11.95 1.30 -5.72
C SER A 102 -13.03 1.32 -4.62
N GLN A 103 -14.09 0.52 -4.80
CA GLN A 103 -15.19 0.35 -3.85
C GLN A 103 -15.13 -1.01 -3.14
N CYS A 104 -13.95 -1.65 -3.04
CA CYS A 104 -13.82 -2.95 -2.39
C CYS A 104 -14.45 -2.95 -0.99
N GLU A 105 -15.47 -3.79 -0.79
CA GLU A 105 -16.27 -3.85 0.44
C GLU A 105 -15.47 -4.39 1.64
N THR A 106 -14.40 -5.15 1.36
CA THR A 106 -13.53 -5.74 2.38
C THR A 106 -12.52 -4.74 2.95
N THR A 107 -12.05 -3.80 2.13
CA THR A 107 -10.96 -2.88 2.51
C THR A 107 -11.44 -1.44 2.63
N GLN A 108 -12.73 -1.16 2.41
CA GLN A 108 -13.31 0.15 2.56
C GLN A 108 -13.15 0.70 3.99
N VAL A 109 -12.87 2.00 4.08
CA VAL A 109 -12.71 2.70 5.38
C VAL A 109 -14.05 3.33 5.75
N THR A 110 -14.97 2.49 6.24
CA THR A 110 -16.36 2.90 6.53
C THR A 110 -16.47 3.95 7.63
N GLU A 111 -15.58 3.90 8.62
CA GLU A 111 -15.53 4.85 9.74
C GLU A 111 -15.28 6.30 9.30
N GLU A 112 -14.58 6.49 8.17
CA GLU A 112 -14.28 7.81 7.58
C GLU A 112 -15.17 8.10 6.36
N GLY A 113 -16.15 7.22 6.07
CA GLY A 113 -17.06 7.34 4.92
C GLY A 113 -16.33 7.32 3.56
N LYS A 114 -15.23 6.56 3.46
CA LYS A 114 -14.39 6.46 2.25
C LYS A 114 -14.47 5.07 1.61
N GLY A 115 -13.92 4.99 0.39
CA GLY A 115 -13.79 3.76 -0.38
C GLY A 115 -12.65 2.86 0.13
N ALA A 116 -12.19 1.96 -0.74
CA ALA A 116 -11.11 1.02 -0.44
C ALA A 116 -9.85 1.71 0.09
N ALA A 117 -9.18 1.04 1.04
CA ALA A 117 -7.90 1.49 1.56
C ALA A 117 -6.83 1.65 0.47
N LEU A 118 -5.95 2.61 0.68
CA LEU A 118 -4.86 2.96 -0.24
C LEU A 118 -3.52 2.81 0.46
N PHE A 119 -2.49 2.41 -0.28
CA PHE A 119 -1.12 2.45 0.22
C PHE A 119 -0.67 3.90 0.49
N GLY A 120 0.15 4.09 1.51
CA GLY A 120 0.88 5.32 1.81
C GLY A 120 0.06 6.61 1.78
N TYR A 121 -1.18 6.53 2.23
CA TYR A 121 -2.15 7.64 2.20
C TYR A 121 -2.74 7.89 3.60
N THR A 122 -3.59 8.91 3.71
CA THR A 122 -4.14 9.38 4.98
C THR A 122 -4.95 8.31 5.74
N ARG A 123 -5.21 8.55 7.03
CA ARG A 123 -6.13 7.71 7.82
C ARG A 123 -7.54 7.60 7.26
N LEU A 124 -7.96 8.58 6.45
CA LEU A 124 -9.23 8.50 5.70
C LEU A 124 -9.28 7.28 4.78
N TYR A 125 -8.11 6.77 4.36
CA TYR A 125 -7.94 5.59 3.52
C TYR A 125 -7.10 4.49 4.20
N GLY A 126 -7.11 4.49 5.55
CA GLY A 126 -6.68 3.33 6.34
C GLY A 126 -5.22 3.35 6.81
N SER A 127 -4.46 4.41 6.53
CA SER A 127 -3.05 4.56 6.97
C SER A 127 -2.19 3.32 6.71
N VAL A 128 -2.40 2.66 5.56
CA VAL A 128 -1.60 1.47 5.22
C VAL A 128 -0.21 1.92 4.78
N PRO A 129 0.89 1.36 5.32
CA PRO A 129 2.24 1.76 4.93
C PRO A 129 2.49 1.71 3.42
N GLY A 130 3.09 2.78 2.89
CA GLY A 130 3.33 2.97 1.47
C GLY A 130 4.60 2.34 0.91
N GLY A 131 4.75 2.50 -0.41
CA GLY A 131 5.80 1.90 -1.22
C GLY A 131 6.98 2.81 -1.56
N GLN A 132 7.07 4.05 -1.04
CA GLN A 132 8.31 4.84 -1.11
C GLN A 132 9.28 4.34 -0.02
N ALA A 133 9.66 3.06 -0.11
CA ALA A 133 10.48 2.34 0.85
C ALA A 133 11.29 1.25 0.14
N GLU A 134 12.23 0.58 0.85
CA GLU A 134 12.97 -0.56 0.28
C GLU A 134 12.11 -1.84 0.19
N TYR A 135 11.14 -2.00 1.09
CA TYR A 135 10.16 -3.09 1.08
C TYR A 135 8.75 -2.56 1.39
N VAL A 136 7.73 -3.27 0.92
CA VAL A 136 6.32 -2.96 1.24
C VAL A 136 5.57 -4.26 1.54
N ARG A 137 4.76 -4.24 2.61
CA ARG A 137 3.75 -5.29 2.83
C ARG A 137 2.55 -4.97 1.96
N VAL A 138 2.14 -5.92 1.14
CA VAL A 138 0.97 -5.84 0.28
C VAL A 138 -0.14 -6.71 0.88
N PRO A 139 -1.17 -6.14 1.52
CA PRO A 139 -2.35 -6.88 1.93
C PRO A 139 -3.17 -7.32 0.72
N GLN A 140 -3.96 -8.39 0.87
CA GLN A 140 -4.78 -8.93 -0.22
C GLN A 140 -3.94 -9.27 -1.47
N ALA A 141 -2.70 -9.70 -1.25
CA ALA A 141 -1.74 -10.05 -2.30
C ALA A 141 -2.10 -11.32 -3.08
N HIS A 142 -3.11 -12.08 -2.66
CA HIS A 142 -3.73 -13.16 -3.44
C HIS A 142 -4.56 -12.65 -4.62
N TYR A 143 -4.75 -11.33 -4.74
CA TYR A 143 -5.46 -10.70 -5.85
C TYR A 143 -4.71 -9.49 -6.44
N GLY A 144 -4.26 -8.56 -5.60
CA GLY A 144 -3.83 -7.22 -6.04
C GLY A 144 -2.61 -7.19 -6.99
N PRO A 145 -1.44 -7.74 -6.62
CA PRO A 145 -0.23 -7.68 -7.43
C PRO A 145 -0.39 -8.31 -8.81
N ILE A 146 0.14 -7.63 -9.81
CA ILE A 146 0.14 -8.06 -11.20
C ILE A 146 1.58 -8.44 -11.59
N LYS A 147 1.79 -9.72 -11.92
CA LYS A 147 3.07 -10.23 -12.43
C LYS A 147 3.39 -9.65 -13.81
N VAL A 148 4.65 -9.27 -14.03
CA VAL A 148 5.18 -8.66 -15.27
C VAL A 148 6.24 -9.53 -15.91
#